data_AF-A0A6H9HIQ8-F1
#
_entry.id   AF-A0A6H9HIQ8-F1
#
_cell.length_a   1.000
_cell.length_b   1.000
_cell.length_c   1.000
_cell.angle_alpha   90.00
_cell.angle_beta   90.00
_cell.angle_gamma   90.00
#
_symmetry.space_group_name_H-M   'P 1'
#
loop_
_entity.id
_entity.type
_entity.pdbx_description
1 polymer ?
#
loop_
_entity_poly.entity_id
_entity_poly.type
_entity_poly.pdbx_seq_one_letter_code
_entity_poly.pdbx_strand_id
1 'polypeptide(L)' 'MEATFTLPDGNPVTVIRESIAYYQPADDGTLIVFIGGSSLQLTESYEEVGPALNKTNTSGNS' A
#
# COMPACT_ATOMS: atom_id res chain seq x y z
N MET A 1 1.04 13.17 -1.49
CA MET A 1 2.42 12.65 -1.67
C MET A 1 2.38 11.33 -2.45
N GLU A 2 3.24 11.16 -3.45
CA GLU A 2 3.28 9.95 -4.29
C GLU A 2 4.22 8.88 -3.70
N ALA A 3 3.95 7.61 -4.00
CA ALA A 3 4.83 6.48 -3.73
C ALA A 3 4.86 5.54 -4.93
N THR A 4 6.04 4.99 -5.20
CA THR A 4 6.26 4.01 -6.27
C THR A 4 6.45 2.63 -5.67
N PHE A 5 5.77 1.65 -6.25
CA PHE A 5 5.79 0.23 -5.86
C PHE A 5 6.03 -0.63 -7.09
N THR A 6 6.36 -1.90 -6.87
CA THR A 6 6.58 -2.87 -7.96
C THR A 6 5.44 -3.88 -8.01
N LEU A 7 4.82 -4.03 -9.17
CA LEU A 7 3.77 -5.01 -9.40
C LEU A 7 4.38 -6.41 -9.68
N PRO A 8 3.60 -7.52 -9.55
CA PRO A 8 4.08 -8.88 -9.79
C PRO A 8 4.63 -9.14 -11.20
N ASP A 9 4.27 -8.31 -12.18
CA ASP A 9 4.79 -8.35 -13.55
C ASP A 9 6.14 -7.61 -13.70
N GLY A 10 6.66 -7.02 -12.63
CA GLY A 10 7.90 -6.24 -12.59
C GLY A 10 7.73 -4.79 -13.00
N ASN A 11 6.52 -4.34 -13.36
CA ASN A 11 6.29 -2.94 -13.74
C ASN A 11 6.14 -2.05 -12.49
N PRO A 12 6.79 -0.87 -12.48
CA PRO A 12 6.57 0.08 -11.41
C PRO A 12 5.18 0.72 -11.53
N VAL A 13 4.52 0.91 -10.39
CA VAL A 13 3.28 1.67 -10.28
C VAL A 13 3.48 2.82 -9.30
N THR A 14 3.14 4.03 -9.74
CA THR A 14 3.12 5.21 -8.87
C THR A 14 1.69 5.49 -8.44
N VAL A 15 1.48 5.57 -7.14
CA VAL A 15 0.17 5.84 -6.54
C VAL A 15 0.24 7.06 -5.63
N ILE A 16 -0.84 7.82 -5.61
CA ILE A 16 -1.01 8.92 -4.67
C ILE A 16 -1.40 8.31 -3.32
N ARG A 17 -0.57 8.49 -2.29
CA ARG A 17 -0.82 7.91 -0.96
C ARG A 17 -2.16 8.35 -0.39
N GLU A 18 -2.58 9.59 -0.66
CA GLU A 18 -3.89 10.10 -0.24
C GLU A 18 -5.07 9.31 -0.81
N SER A 19 -4.94 8.72 -2.00
CA SER A 19 -5.99 7.93 -2.66
C SER A 19 -6.11 6.50 -2.14
N ILE A 20 -5.16 6.04 -1.32
CA ILE A 20 -5.23 4.72 -0.68
C ILE A 20 -6.29 4.75 0.42
N ALA A 21 -7.29 3.87 0.27
CA ALA A 21 -8.39 3.73 1.22
C ALA A 21 -7.97 2.86 2.41
N TYR A 22 -7.40 1.68 2.14
CA TYR A 22 -6.82 0.78 3.14
C TYR A 22 -5.88 -0.22 2.46
N TYR A 23 -5.13 -0.98 3.26
CA TYR A 23 -4.20 -2.00 2.81
C TYR A 23 -4.20 -3.20 3.76
N GLN A 24 -3.82 -4.38 3.27
CA GLN A 24 -3.73 -5.60 4.06
C GLN A 24 -2.61 -6.52 3.54
N PRO A 25 -2.00 -7.36 4.41
CA PRO A 25 -1.12 -8.42 3.95
C PRO A 25 -1.89 -9.46 3.13
N ALA A 26 -1.24 -10.03 2.12
CA ALA A 26 -1.70 -11.20 1.39
C ALA A 26 -1.15 -12.50 2.01
N ASP A 27 -1.78 -13.62 1.66
CA ASP A 27 -1.39 -14.95 2.15
C ASP A 27 0.03 -15.38 1.71
N ASP A 28 0.53 -14.81 0.62
CA ASP A 28 1.87 -15.06 0.08
C ASP A 28 2.96 -14.14 0.65
N GLY A 29 2.61 -13.30 1.63
CA GLY A 29 3.52 -12.35 2.28
C GLY A 29 3.66 -11.01 1.58
N THR A 30 2.98 -10.81 0.44
CA THR A 30 2.93 -9.52 -0.26
C THR A 30 1.91 -8.55 0.34
N LEU A 31 1.81 -7.32 -0.18
CA LEU A 31 0.83 -6.34 0.25
C LEU A 31 -0.26 -6.08 -0.80
N ILE A 32 -1.53 -6.04 -0.36
CA ILE A 32 -2.66 -5.59 -1.17
C ILE A 32 -3.08 -4.18 -0.73
N VAL A 33 -3.13 -3.25 -1.68
CA VAL A 33 -3.59 -1.86 -1.49
C VAL A 33 -4.89 -1.61 -2.25
N PHE A 34 -5.86 -0.98 -1.59
CA PHE A 34 -7.16 -0.63 -2.17
C PHE A 34 -7.23 0.85 -2.48
N ILE A 35 -7.46 1.17 -3.76
CA ILE A 35 -7.41 2.53 -4.32
C ILE A 35 -8.60 2.71 -5.27
N GLY A 36 -9.46 3.70 -4.99
CA GLY A 36 -10.55 4.06 -5.91
C GLY A 36 -11.50 2.92 -6.29
N GLY A 37 -11.70 1.93 -5.40
CA GLY A 37 -12.55 0.76 -5.66
C GLY A 37 -11.87 -0.39 -6.40
N SER A 38 -10.57 -0.27 -6.71
CA SER A 38 -9.73 -1.36 -7.24
C SER A 38 -8.70 -1.80 -6.20
N SER A 39 -8.23 -3.03 -6.31
CA SER A 39 -7.13 -3.56 -5.50
C SER A 39 -5.89 -3.78 -6.36
N LEU A 40 -4.73 -3.39 -5.86
CA LEU A 40 -3.43 -3.72 -6.45
C LEU A 40 -2.66 -4.60 -5.47
N GLN A 41 -2.10 -5.70 -5.96
CA GLN A 41 -1.16 -6.52 -5.20
C GLN A 41 0.25 -6.06 -5.58
N LEU A 42 1.05 -5.73 -4.57
CA LEU A 42 2.43 -5.30 -4.70
C LEU A 42 3.36 -6.51 -4.54
N THR A 43 4.61 -6.39 -4.93
CA THR A 43 5.62 -7.43 -4.64
C THR A 43 6.27 -7.24 -3.27
N GLU A 44 6.29 -6.00 -2.78
CA GLU A 44 6.83 -5.65 -1.48
C GLU A 44 5.95 -6.19 -0.36
N SER A 45 6.59 -6.61 0.72
CA SER A 45 5.91 -7.12 1.91
C SER A 45 5.28 -6.00 2.73
N TYR A 46 4.28 -6.34 3.55
CA TYR A 46 3.69 -5.38 4.50
C TYR A 46 4.74 -4.72 5.40
N GLU A 47 5.76 -5.46 5.83
CA GLU A 47 6.79 -4.95 6.74
C GLU A 47 7.69 -3.88 6.07
N GLU A 48 7.94 -4.01 4.77
CA GLU A 48 8.77 -3.09 4.00
C GLU A 48 8.06 -1.77 3.69
N VAL A 49 6.79 -1.85 3.28
CA VAL A 49 6.07 -0.69 2.73
C VAL A 49 4.88 -0.23 3.58
N GLY A 50 4.33 -1.09 4.43
CA GLY A 50 3.21 -0.78 5.32
C GLY A 50 3.44 0.47 6.19
N PRO A 51 4.61 0.64 6.85
CA PRO A 51 4.91 1.84 7.62
C PRO A 51 4.98 3.13 6.78
N ALA A 52 5.40 3.03 5.52
CA ALA A 52 5.48 4.17 4.59
C ALA A 52 4.12 4.55 3.99
N LEU A 53 3.19 3.58 3.95
CA LEU A 53 1.80 3.73 3.54
C LEU A 53 0.88 4.15 4.67
N ASN A 54 1.29 3.90 5.91
CA ASN A 54 0.64 4.40 7.09
C ASN A 54 0.70 5.93 7.03
N LYS A 55 -0.35 6.55 6.48
CA LYS A 55 -0.72 7.93 6.80
C LYS A 55 -0.73 7.91 8.31
N THR A 56 0.28 8.51 8.95
CA THR A 56 0.39 8.57 10.40
C THR A 56 -1.02 8.64 10.97
N ASN A 57 -1.43 7.62 11.73
CA ASN A 57 -2.46 7.79 12.73
C ASN A 57 -1.89 8.77 13.76
N THR A 58 -1.76 10.04 13.37
CA THR A 58 -1.90 11.18 14.26
C THR A 58 -3.41 11.38 14.45
N SER A 59 -4.08 10.31 14.85
CA SER A 59 -5.38 10.27 15.51
C SER A 59 -5.06 9.35 16.69
N GLY A 60 -4.67 9.87 17.86
CA GLY A 60 -5.54 10.79 18.58
C GLY A 60 -6.83 10.07 18.99
N ASN A 61 -6.72 8.85 19.51
CA ASN A 61 -7.69 8.18 20.39
C ASN A 61 -7.05 6.85 20.81
N SER A 62 -6.82 6.53 22.08
CA SER A 62 -7.50 6.94 23.32
C SER A 62 -6.52 7.08 24.49
#